data_AF-D2TZT0-F1
#
_entry.id   AF-D2TZT0-F1
#
_cell.length_a   1.000
_cell.length_b   1.000
_cell.length_c   1.000
_cell.angle_alpha   90.00
_cell.angle_beta   90.00
_cell.angle_gamma   90.00
#
_symmetry.space_group_name_H-M   'P 1'
#
loop_
_entity.id
_entity.type
_entity.pdbx_description
1 polymer ?
#
loop_
_entity_poly.entity_id
_entity_poly.type
_entity_poly.pdbx_seq_one_letter_code
_entity_poly.pdbx_strand_id
1 'polypeptide(L)'
;MRRENIYSHHGNKYWSNVDPQHLYQRKGQIAVTLVDQQDSETFVEQEANRCLECNYICSKCVDVCPNRANVSIAIPGFQNRYQTLHLDAMCNECGNCAQFCPWQGKPYRDKVTIFSLEEDFINSTNPGFWAEGDRISVRLNSQTWLLRINNDSQFQKIPPELHNMCQIISHVHKHHQYLLTDVEA
;
A
#
# COMPACT_ATOMS: atom_id res chain seq x y z
N MET A 1 -5.54 10.57 18.38
CA MET A 1 -5.24 10.41 16.94
C MET A 1 -5.75 11.65 16.20
N ARG A 2 -4.94 12.27 15.32
CA ARG A 2 -5.33 13.50 14.60
C ARG A 2 -6.09 13.11 13.32
N ARG A 3 -7.25 13.75 13.13
CA ARG A 3 -8.16 13.62 11.98
C ARG A 3 -7.44 14.06 10.70
N GLU A 4 -7.62 13.33 9.60
CA GLU A 4 -6.96 13.60 8.33
C GLU A 4 -7.88 14.40 7.39
N ASN A 5 -7.45 15.61 7.02
CA ASN A 5 -8.15 16.49 6.08
C ASN A 5 -7.57 16.26 4.66
N ILE A 6 -8.34 15.66 3.75
CA ILE A 6 -7.90 15.47 2.35
C ILE A 6 -8.78 16.29 1.41
N TYR A 7 -8.15 17.02 0.50
CA TYR A 7 -8.79 17.88 -0.50
C TYR A 7 -9.39 17.04 -1.64
N SER A 8 -10.67 17.27 -1.97
CA SER A 8 -11.33 16.70 -3.15
C SER A 8 -11.33 17.69 -4.32
N HIS A 9 -11.03 17.21 -5.52
CA HIS A 9 -11.07 18.00 -6.77
C HIS A 9 -12.45 18.03 -7.45
N HIS A 10 -13.46 17.32 -6.94
CA HIS A 10 -14.80 17.25 -7.54
C HIS A 10 -15.89 17.66 -6.53
N GLY A 11 -16.59 18.76 -6.84
CA GLY A 11 -17.80 19.18 -6.13
C GLY A 11 -17.58 19.99 -4.85
N ASN A 12 -18.69 20.50 -4.29
CA ASN A 12 -18.71 21.27 -3.04
C ASN A 12 -17.98 20.52 -1.92
N LYS A 13 -17.18 21.25 -1.13
CA LYS A 13 -16.34 20.75 -0.03
C LYS A 13 -17.15 19.90 0.95
N TYR A 14 -17.09 18.58 0.83
CA TYR A 14 -17.57 17.68 1.88
C TYR A 14 -16.36 17.16 2.67
N TRP A 15 -16.40 17.36 3.98
CA TRP A 15 -15.36 16.96 4.90
C TRP A 15 -15.69 15.56 5.42
N SER A 16 -15.00 14.54 4.91
CA SER A 16 -15.11 13.19 5.50
C SER A 16 -14.27 13.17 6.79
N ASN A 17 -14.95 13.13 7.94
CA ASN A 17 -14.32 13.14 9.27
C ASN A 17 -13.96 11.72 9.76
N VAL A 18 -13.65 10.79 8.86
CA VAL A 18 -13.49 9.38 9.21
C VAL A 18 -12.04 9.05 9.51
N ASP A 19 -11.79 8.28 10.57
CA ASP A 19 -10.45 7.76 10.88
C ASP A 19 -10.08 6.65 9.86
N PRO A 20 -9.00 6.82 9.07
CA PRO A 20 -8.56 5.81 8.12
C PRO A 20 -8.37 4.42 8.75
N GLN A 21 -7.89 4.35 9.99
CA GLN A 21 -7.69 3.08 10.68
C GLN A 21 -9.02 2.36 10.90
N HIS A 22 -10.07 3.10 11.24
CA HIS A 22 -11.42 2.54 11.41
C HIS A 22 -11.99 2.02 10.09
N LEU A 23 -11.74 2.72 8.97
CA LEU A 23 -12.16 2.27 7.64
C LEU A 23 -11.47 0.98 7.20
N TYR A 24 -10.16 0.85 7.44
CA TYR A 24 -9.45 -0.40 7.14
C TYR A 24 -9.95 -1.56 8.01
N GLN A 25 -10.32 -1.31 9.27
CA GLN A 25 -10.88 -2.33 10.17
C GLN A 25 -12.25 -2.84 9.74
N ARG A 26 -13.03 -2.06 8.99
CA ARG A 26 -14.32 -2.52 8.42
C ARG A 26 -14.15 -3.60 7.36
N LYS A 27 -12.97 -3.67 6.72
CA LYS A 27 -12.71 -4.67 5.69
C LYS A 27 -12.68 -6.06 6.28
N GLY A 28 -13.48 -6.95 5.71
CA GLY A 28 -13.59 -8.33 6.15
C GLY A 28 -14.40 -8.52 7.43
N GLN A 29 -15.03 -7.46 7.97
CA GLN A 29 -16.07 -7.64 8.99
C GLN A 29 -17.27 -8.33 8.36
N ILE A 30 -17.56 -9.54 8.85
CA ILE A 30 -18.74 -10.30 8.47
C ILE A 30 -19.79 -10.08 9.56
N ALA A 31 -20.90 -9.43 9.21
CA ALA A 31 -22.04 -9.35 10.11
C ALA A 31 -22.67 -10.74 10.26
N VAL A 32 -22.59 -11.32 11.45
CA VAL A 32 -23.10 -12.68 11.74
C VAL A 32 -24.63 -12.69 11.88
N THR A 33 -25.22 -11.56 12.27
CA THR A 33 -26.66 -11.38 12.40
C THR A 33 -27.16 -10.44 11.30
N LEU A 34 -28.14 -10.88 10.53
CA LEU A 34 -28.82 -10.05 9.55
C LEU A 34 -29.97 -9.31 10.26
N VAL A 35 -29.97 -7.98 10.15
CA VAL A 35 -31.07 -7.15 10.63
C VAL A 35 -32.16 -7.11 9.57
N ASP A 36 -33.43 -7.27 9.98
CA ASP A 36 -34.56 -7.17 9.06
C ASP A 36 -34.67 -5.72 8.54
N GLN A 37 -34.93 -5.56 7.25
CA GLN A 37 -35.17 -4.26 6.62
C GLN A 37 -36.37 -3.50 7.23
N GLN A 38 -37.27 -4.22 7.90
CA GLN A 38 -38.39 -3.65 8.65
C GLN A 38 -37.95 -2.92 9.92
N ASP A 39 -36.81 -3.27 10.51
CA ASP A 39 -36.19 -2.52 11.60
C ASP A 39 -35.28 -1.42 11.01
N SER A 40 -35.91 -0.33 10.59
CA SER A 40 -35.28 0.69 9.73
C SER A 40 -34.05 1.35 10.36
N GLU A 41 -34.07 1.67 11.65
CA GLU A 41 -32.94 2.33 12.32
C GLU A 41 -31.74 1.38 12.43
N THR A 42 -31.95 0.17 12.95
CA THR A 42 -30.89 -0.82 13.13
C THR A 42 -30.34 -1.29 11.78
N PHE A 43 -31.18 -1.42 10.75
CA PHE A 43 -30.76 -1.78 9.39
C PHE A 43 -29.88 -0.70 8.78
N VAL A 44 -30.27 0.57 8.89
CA VAL A 44 -29.49 1.71 8.37
C VAL A 44 -28.12 1.79 9.05
N GLU A 45 -28.06 1.60 10.37
CA GLU A 45 -26.78 1.59 11.09
C GLU A 45 -25.87 0.43 10.64
N GLN A 46 -26.43 -0.78 10.47
CA GLN A 46 -25.69 -1.93 9.99
C GLN A 46 -25.13 -1.71 8.57
N GLU A 47 -25.95 -1.18 7.65
CA GLU A 47 -25.54 -0.96 6.26
C GLU A 47 -24.52 0.19 6.14
N ALA A 48 -24.69 1.28 6.90
CA ALA A 48 -23.74 2.39 6.92
C ALA A 48 -22.33 1.94 7.39
N ASN A 49 -22.26 0.98 8.32
CA ASN A 49 -21.00 0.41 8.80
C ASN A 49 -20.27 -0.46 7.77
N ARG A 50 -20.92 -0.86 6.67
CA ARG A 50 -20.30 -1.61 5.57
C ARG A 50 -19.58 -0.72 4.56
N CYS A 51 -19.89 0.59 4.54
CA CYS A 51 -19.22 1.54 3.65
C CYS A 51 -17.73 1.63 4.00
N LEU A 52 -16.88 1.50 2.97
CA LEU A 52 -15.41 1.60 3.07
C LEU A 52 -14.86 2.98 2.66
N GLU A 53 -15.72 3.96 2.32
CA GLU A 53 -15.33 5.32 1.91
C GLU A 53 -14.26 5.30 0.80
N CYS A 54 -14.55 4.63 -0.32
CA CYS A 54 -13.59 4.38 -1.41
C CYS A 54 -13.10 5.65 -2.13
N ASN A 55 -13.82 6.76 -1.98
CA ASN A 55 -13.41 8.11 -2.39
C ASN A 55 -12.26 8.67 -1.54
N TYR A 56 -12.06 8.14 -0.33
CA TYR A 56 -11.05 8.59 0.62
C TYR A 56 -9.86 7.62 0.70
N ILE A 57 -10.13 6.31 0.70
CA ILE A 57 -9.10 5.26 0.72
C ILE A 57 -9.28 4.35 -0.50
N CYS A 58 -8.30 4.37 -1.39
CA CYS A 58 -8.23 3.42 -2.49
C CYS A 58 -7.31 2.24 -2.16
N SER A 59 -7.84 1.03 -2.25
CA SER A 59 -7.12 -0.23 -2.06
C SER A 59 -7.50 -1.30 -3.09
N LYS A 60 -8.18 -0.91 -4.18
CA LYS A 60 -8.84 -1.86 -5.06
C LYS A 60 -7.87 -2.90 -5.63
N CYS A 61 -6.63 -2.51 -5.93
CA CYS A 61 -5.57 -3.40 -6.38
C CYS A 61 -5.14 -4.46 -5.37
N VAL A 62 -5.27 -4.18 -4.07
CA VAL A 62 -5.08 -5.15 -2.99
C VAL A 62 -6.28 -6.10 -2.97
N ASP A 63 -7.49 -5.56 -3.04
CA ASP A 63 -8.72 -6.33 -2.86
C ASP A 63 -9.03 -7.27 -4.06
N VAL A 64 -8.60 -6.92 -5.27
CA VAL A 64 -8.85 -7.72 -6.49
C VAL A 64 -7.70 -8.62 -6.91
N CYS A 65 -6.54 -8.56 -6.22
CA CYS A 65 -5.39 -9.37 -6.60
C CYS A 65 -5.60 -10.82 -6.15
N PRO A 66 -5.70 -11.79 -7.08
CA PRO A 66 -5.93 -13.19 -6.72
C PRO A 66 -4.75 -13.79 -5.93
N ASN A 67 -3.53 -13.31 -6.20
CA ASN A 67 -2.31 -13.78 -5.54
C ASN A 67 -1.94 -12.95 -4.29
N ARG A 68 -2.72 -11.92 -3.94
CA ARG A 68 -2.39 -10.97 -2.85
C ARG A 68 -1.01 -10.31 -2.98
N ALA A 69 -0.55 -10.09 -4.21
CA ALA A 69 0.72 -9.45 -4.53
C ALA A 69 0.75 -7.93 -4.30
N ASN A 70 -0.37 -7.30 -3.94
CA ASN A 70 -0.40 -5.91 -3.49
C ASN A 70 -0.79 -5.88 -2.03
N VAL A 71 -0.05 -5.16 -1.21
CA VAL A 71 -0.30 -4.99 0.23
C VAL A 71 -0.41 -3.53 0.60
N SER A 72 -1.25 -3.22 1.59
CA SER A 72 -1.42 -1.86 2.08
C SER A 72 -0.77 -1.72 3.46
N ILE A 73 0.23 -0.85 3.57
CA ILE A 73 1.02 -0.66 4.79
C ILE A 73 0.81 0.76 5.32
N ALA A 74 0.51 0.88 6.62
CA ALA A 74 0.37 2.17 7.29
C ALA A 74 1.76 2.78 7.56
N ILE A 75 2.17 3.74 6.74
CA ILE A 75 3.49 4.38 6.86
C ILE A 75 3.28 5.84 7.27
N PRO A 76 3.72 6.26 8.47
CA PRO A 76 3.54 7.63 8.93
C PRO A 76 4.37 8.60 8.09
N GLY A 77 3.95 9.87 8.02
CA GLY A 77 4.68 10.96 7.35
C GLY A 77 4.33 11.17 5.88
N PHE A 78 3.33 10.46 5.35
CA PHE A 78 2.76 10.68 4.03
C PHE A 78 1.37 11.32 4.13
N GLN A 79 0.96 12.04 3.08
CA GLN A 79 -0.41 12.59 3.00
C GLN A 79 -1.46 11.48 2.98
N ASN A 80 -1.20 10.41 2.22
CA ASN A 80 -1.96 9.16 2.34
C ASN A 80 -1.25 8.27 3.36
N ARG A 81 -1.91 7.98 4.48
CA ARG A 81 -1.31 7.19 5.57
C ARG A 81 -0.98 5.76 5.16
N TYR A 82 -1.67 5.22 4.16
CA TYR A 82 -1.45 3.88 3.66
C TYR A 82 -0.74 3.90 2.31
N GLN A 83 0.43 3.27 2.25
CA GLN A 83 1.17 3.05 1.02
C GLN A 83 0.84 1.66 0.50
N THR A 84 0.49 1.57 -0.79
CA THR A 84 0.35 0.27 -1.44
C THR A 84 1.70 -0.14 -2.00
N LEU A 85 2.20 -1.29 -1.54
CA LEU A 85 3.43 -1.90 -2.04
C LEU A 85 3.07 -3.13 -2.88
N HIS A 86 3.83 -3.33 -3.95
CA HIS A 86 3.74 -4.50 -4.82
C HIS A 86 4.83 -5.51 -4.43
N LEU A 87 4.49 -6.79 -4.36
CA LEU A 87 5.39 -7.90 -4.05
C LEU A 87 5.60 -8.68 -5.34
N ASP A 88 6.78 -8.53 -5.94
CA ASP A 88 7.05 -9.04 -7.28
C ASP A 88 6.92 -10.56 -7.37
N ALA A 89 7.54 -11.27 -6.42
CA ALA A 89 7.54 -12.73 -6.35
C ALA A 89 6.15 -13.37 -6.20
N MET A 90 5.12 -12.61 -5.79
CA MET A 90 3.74 -13.09 -5.68
C MET A 90 2.91 -12.78 -6.93
N CYS A 91 3.39 -11.89 -7.80
CA CYS A 91 2.64 -11.43 -8.96
C CYS A 91 2.85 -12.37 -10.15
N ASN A 92 1.77 -12.69 -10.85
CA ASN A 92 1.82 -13.45 -12.12
C ASN A 92 1.39 -12.59 -13.32
N GLU A 93 1.40 -11.26 -13.16
CA GLU A 93 0.94 -10.29 -14.16
C GLU A 93 -0.48 -10.54 -14.70
N CYS A 94 -1.39 -11.15 -13.92
CA CYS A 94 -2.77 -11.40 -14.35
C CYS A 94 -3.57 -10.15 -14.74
N GLY A 95 -3.11 -8.95 -14.38
CA GLY A 95 -3.69 -7.69 -14.82
C GLY A 95 -4.94 -7.23 -14.05
N ASN A 96 -5.48 -8.02 -13.11
CA ASN A 96 -6.66 -7.64 -12.33
C ASN A 96 -6.52 -6.26 -11.67
N CYS A 97 -5.36 -6.01 -11.03
CA CYS A 97 -5.13 -4.74 -10.35
C CYS A 97 -5.15 -3.53 -11.30
N ALA A 98 -4.79 -3.71 -12.58
CA ALA A 98 -4.87 -2.67 -13.60
C ALA A 98 -6.30 -2.51 -14.12
N GLN A 99 -6.97 -3.63 -14.46
CA GLN A 99 -8.33 -3.63 -15.00
C GLN A 99 -9.34 -2.97 -14.05
N PHE A 100 -9.20 -3.21 -12.75
CA PHE A 100 -10.08 -2.64 -11.72
C PHE A 100 -9.54 -1.34 -11.12
N CYS A 101 -8.43 -0.79 -11.62
CA CYS A 101 -7.92 0.48 -11.13
C CYS A 101 -8.88 1.60 -11.53
N PRO A 102 -9.41 2.39 -10.58
CA PRO A 102 -10.26 3.54 -10.92
C PRO A 102 -9.45 4.72 -11.49
N TRP A 103 -8.11 4.64 -11.41
CA TRP A 103 -7.17 5.62 -11.92
C TRP A 103 -6.47 5.08 -13.18
N GLN A 104 -5.94 5.96 -14.03
CA GLN A 104 -5.16 5.57 -15.21
C GLN A 104 -3.76 5.07 -14.79
N GLY A 105 -3.67 3.86 -14.24
CA GLY A 105 -2.41 3.24 -13.81
C GLY A 105 -2.48 1.72 -13.75
N LYS A 106 -1.31 1.09 -13.75
CA LYS A 106 -1.07 -0.35 -13.61
C LYS A 106 -0.37 -0.59 -12.27
N PRO A 107 -1.10 -0.88 -11.19
CA PRO A 107 -0.51 -0.96 -9.85
C PRO A 107 0.68 -1.92 -9.72
N TYR A 108 0.66 -3.04 -10.42
CA TYR A 108 1.77 -4.01 -10.48
C TYR A 108 3.04 -3.50 -11.18
N ARG A 109 3.00 -2.32 -11.81
CA ARG A 109 4.15 -1.65 -12.44
C ARG A 109 4.48 -0.30 -11.82
N ASP A 110 3.45 0.44 -11.43
CA ASP A 110 3.60 1.85 -11.03
C ASP A 110 3.84 2.01 -9.52
N LYS A 111 3.46 1.02 -8.70
CA LYS A 111 3.65 1.08 -7.24
C LYS A 111 5.06 0.62 -6.86
N VAL A 112 5.51 1.07 -5.69
CA VAL A 112 6.79 0.66 -5.12
C VAL A 112 6.81 -0.86 -5.01
N THR A 113 7.74 -1.48 -5.70
CA THR A 113 7.91 -2.93 -5.77
C THR A 113 8.98 -3.38 -4.80
N ILE A 114 8.66 -4.41 -4.01
CA ILE A 114 9.62 -5.17 -3.22
C ILE A 114 9.98 -6.40 -4.04
N PHE A 115 11.27 -6.55 -4.31
CA PHE A 115 11.82 -7.71 -5.02
C PHE A 115 12.42 -8.67 -4.00
N SER A 116 12.12 -9.96 -4.17
CA SER A 116 12.72 -11.02 -3.36
C SER A 116 14.06 -11.48 -3.94
N LEU A 117 14.24 -11.42 -5.26
CA LEU A 117 15.48 -11.84 -5.92
C LEU A 117 16.19 -10.65 -6.58
N GLU A 118 17.52 -10.68 -6.58
CA GLU A 118 18.33 -9.67 -7.27
C GLU A 118 18.06 -9.67 -8.78
N GLU A 119 17.92 -10.86 -9.38
CA GLU A 119 17.67 -11.02 -10.80
C GLU A 119 16.35 -10.35 -11.23
N ASP A 120 15.28 -10.52 -10.45
CA ASP A 120 13.99 -9.87 -10.71
C ASP A 120 14.10 -8.34 -10.62
N PHE A 121 14.85 -7.85 -9.63
CA PHE A 121 15.17 -6.43 -9.56
C PHE A 121 15.90 -5.98 -10.82
N ILE A 122 16.96 -6.66 -11.26
CA ILE A 122 17.75 -6.30 -12.44
C ILE A 122 16.90 -6.31 -13.72
N ASN A 123 16.04 -7.32 -13.89
CA ASN A 123 15.24 -7.52 -15.09
C ASN A 123 13.96 -6.68 -15.15
N SER A 124 13.57 -6.02 -14.05
CA SER A 124 12.40 -5.15 -13.97
C SER A 124 12.72 -3.68 -14.27
N THR A 125 11.71 -2.91 -14.65
CA THR A 125 11.77 -1.45 -14.76
C THR A 125 10.98 -0.73 -13.65
N ASN A 126 10.29 -1.49 -12.78
CA ASN A 126 9.43 -0.92 -11.75
C ASN A 126 10.25 -0.08 -10.74
N PRO A 127 9.68 1.00 -10.19
CA PRO A 127 10.25 1.67 -9.04
C PRO A 127 10.14 0.74 -7.83
N GLY A 128 11.19 0.66 -7.01
CA GLY A 128 11.22 -0.35 -5.96
C GLY A 128 12.59 -0.58 -5.36
N PHE A 129 12.72 -1.66 -4.63
CA PHE A 129 13.98 -2.03 -4.02
C PHE A 129 14.11 -3.54 -3.77
N TRP A 130 15.36 -3.99 -3.74
CA TRP A 130 15.79 -5.30 -3.29
C TRP A 130 16.75 -5.13 -2.10
N ALA A 131 16.71 -6.06 -1.16
CA ALA A 131 17.48 -6.01 0.07
C ALA A 131 18.32 -7.28 0.26
N GLU A 132 19.61 -7.10 0.51
CA GLU A 132 20.56 -8.18 0.85
C GLU A 132 21.32 -7.78 2.12
N GLY A 133 20.86 -8.28 3.27
CA GLY A 133 21.42 -7.88 4.56
C GLY A 133 21.33 -6.36 4.78
N ASP A 134 22.48 -5.69 4.91
CA ASP A 134 22.56 -4.24 5.12
C ASP A 134 22.55 -3.43 3.80
N ARG A 135 22.56 -4.11 2.64
CA ARG A 135 22.61 -3.48 1.32
C ARG A 135 21.22 -3.38 0.73
N ILE A 136 20.86 -2.18 0.27
CA ILE A 136 19.58 -1.93 -0.39
C ILE A 136 19.85 -1.37 -1.78
N SER A 137 19.46 -2.12 -2.80
CA SER A 137 19.42 -1.65 -4.18
C SER A 137 18.07 -0.99 -4.43
N VAL A 138 18.06 0.30 -4.75
CA VAL A 138 16.84 1.11 -4.93
C VAL A 138 16.74 1.57 -6.37
N ARG A 139 15.56 1.47 -6.98
CA ARG A 139 15.24 2.03 -8.30
C ARG A 139 14.13 3.07 -8.20
N LEU A 140 14.34 4.22 -8.84
CA LEU A 140 13.38 5.30 -8.98
C LEU A 140 13.72 6.11 -10.24
N ASN A 141 12.72 6.50 -11.04
CA ASN A 141 12.91 7.31 -12.26
C ASN A 141 14.00 6.75 -13.21
N SER A 142 14.03 5.43 -13.39
CA SER A 142 15.02 4.70 -14.20
C SER A 142 16.49 4.83 -13.75
N GLN A 143 16.73 5.39 -12.57
CA GLN A 143 18.04 5.43 -11.92
C GLN A 143 18.09 4.38 -10.80
N THR A 144 19.29 3.87 -10.54
CA THR A 144 19.54 2.86 -9.52
C THR A 144 20.60 3.36 -8.54
N TRP A 145 20.37 3.12 -7.25
CA TRP A 145 21.29 3.48 -6.17
C TRP A 145 21.55 2.28 -5.29
N LEU A 146 22.78 2.15 -4.82
CA LEU A 146 23.14 1.22 -3.76
C LEU A 146 23.28 2.00 -2.45
N LEU A 147 22.43 1.69 -1.49
CA LEU A 147 22.41 2.31 -0.17
C LEU A 147 22.74 1.27 0.91
N ARG A 148 23.14 1.76 2.09
CA ARG A 148 23.28 0.93 3.29
C ARG A 148 22.30 1.34 4.37
N ILE A 149 21.64 0.36 4.95
CA ILE A 149 20.74 0.52 6.09
C ILE A 149 21.37 -0.09 7.34
N ASN A 150 21.28 0.59 8.48
CA ASN A 150 21.79 0.08 9.75
C ASN A 150 20.71 -0.72 10.51
N ASN A 151 21.09 -1.34 11.63
CA ASN A 151 20.19 -2.12 12.49
C ASN A 151 19.04 -1.27 13.07
N ASP A 152 19.22 0.04 13.22
CA ASP A 152 18.17 0.98 13.65
C ASP A 152 17.21 1.36 12.50
N SER A 153 17.35 0.72 11.34
CA SER A 153 16.57 0.96 10.12
C SER A 153 16.75 2.36 9.54
N GLN A 154 17.97 2.91 9.64
CA GLN A 154 18.32 4.24 9.15
C GLN A 154 19.39 4.18 8.06
N PHE A 155 19.28 5.09 7.10
CA PHE A 155 20.28 5.30 6.04
C PHE A 155 21.26 6.40 6.45
N GLN A 156 22.56 6.17 6.24
CA GLN A 156 23.59 7.17 6.59
C GLN A 156 23.50 8.44 5.72
N LYS A 157 23.27 8.27 4.42
CA LYS A 157 23.16 9.37 3.45
C LYS A 157 22.01 9.07 2.49
N ILE A 158 20.99 9.91 2.52
CA ILE A 158 19.80 9.78 1.67
C ILE A 158 19.91 10.79 0.52
N PRO A 159 19.95 10.35 -0.75
CA PRO A 159 19.77 11.24 -1.89
C PRO A 159 18.42 11.97 -1.77
N PRO A 160 18.34 13.30 -2.04
CA PRO A 160 17.11 14.07 -1.85
C PRO A 160 15.89 13.47 -2.56
N GLU A 161 16.10 12.91 -3.75
CA GLU A 161 15.07 12.27 -4.59
C GLU A 161 14.51 10.99 -3.96
N LEU A 162 15.30 10.30 -3.13
CA LEU A 162 14.92 9.05 -2.49
C LEU A 162 14.30 9.25 -1.10
N HIS A 163 14.09 10.47 -0.62
CA HIS A 163 13.61 10.71 0.75
C HIS A 163 12.37 9.87 1.12
N ASN A 164 11.35 9.91 0.27
CA ASN A 164 10.11 9.14 0.45
C ASN A 164 10.35 7.62 0.31
N MET A 165 11.16 7.19 -0.65
CA MET A 165 11.46 5.78 -0.87
C MET A 165 12.22 5.19 0.33
N CYS A 166 13.24 5.90 0.84
CA CYS A 166 13.97 5.51 2.03
C CYS A 166 13.07 5.46 3.27
N GLN A 167 12.11 6.38 3.42
CA GLN A 167 11.14 6.33 4.52
C GLN A 167 10.26 5.07 4.46
N ILE A 168 9.83 4.66 3.25
CA ILE A 168 9.10 3.40 3.04
C ILE A 168 10.00 2.21 3.39
N ILE A 169 11.22 2.15 2.86
CA ILE A 169 12.15 1.05 3.09
C ILE A 169 12.49 0.91 4.58
N SER A 170 12.81 2.01 5.26
CA SER A 170 13.07 2.04 6.70
C SER A 170 11.89 1.49 7.50
N HIS A 171 10.66 1.82 7.12
CA HIS A 171 9.47 1.32 7.79
C HIS A 171 9.27 -0.18 7.55
N VAL A 172 9.43 -0.65 6.31
CA VAL A 172 9.36 -2.08 5.97
C VAL A 172 10.45 -2.87 6.69
N HIS A 173 11.70 -2.41 6.65
CA HIS A 173 12.83 -3.03 7.33
C HIS A 173 12.63 -3.11 8.85
N LYS A 174 11.95 -2.14 9.46
CA LYS A 174 11.72 -2.12 10.92
C LYS A 174 10.53 -2.97 11.37
N HIS A 175 9.45 -2.98 10.60
CA HIS A 175 8.15 -3.50 11.05
C HIS A 175 7.61 -4.66 10.21
N HIS A 176 8.17 -4.90 9.02
CA HIS A 176 7.67 -5.86 8.03
C HIS A 176 8.81 -6.64 7.36
N GLN A 177 9.82 -7.08 8.12
CA GLN A 177 10.98 -7.82 7.59
C GLN A 177 10.61 -9.09 6.84
N TYR A 178 9.48 -9.72 7.17
CA TYR A 178 8.95 -10.89 6.46
C TYR A 178 8.61 -10.61 4.98
N LEU A 179 8.52 -9.35 4.56
CA LEU A 179 8.35 -8.97 3.15
C LEU A 179 9.68 -8.92 2.39
N LEU A 180 10.82 -8.96 3.09
CA LEU A 180 12.16 -8.87 2.51
C LEU A 180 12.85 -10.24 2.39
N THR A 181 12.11 -11.33 2.62
CA THR A 181 12.67 -12.68 2.59
C THR A 181 12.79 -13.18 1.17
N ASP A 182 13.90 -13.86 0.88
CA ASP A 182 14.10 -14.57 -0.37
C ASP A 182 13.03 -15.65 -0.54
N VAL A 183 12.57 -15.83 -1.77
CA VAL A 183 11.80 -17.02 -2.17
C VAL A 183 12.76 -18.02 -2.79
N GLU A 184 12.51 -19.32 -2.61
CA GLU A 184 13.30 -20.35 -3.30
C GLU A 184 13.19 -20.15 -4.81
N ALA A 185 14.35 -20.14 -5.50
CA ALA A 185 14.46 -19.98 -6.95
C ALA A 185 14.12 -21.27 -7.72
#